data_AF-A0A356VVJ3-F1
#
_entry.id   AF-A0A356VVJ3-F1
#
_cell.length_a   1.000
_cell.length_b   1.000
_cell.length_c   1.000
_cell.angle_alpha   90.00
_cell.angle_beta   90.00
_cell.angle_gamma   90.00
#
_symmetry.space_group_name_H-M   'P 1'
#
loop_
_entity.id
_entity.type
_entity.pdbx_description
1 polymer ?
#
loop_
_entity_poly.entity_id
_entity_poly.type
_entity_poly.pdbx_seq_one_letter_code
_entity_poly.pdbx_strand_id
1 'polypeptide(L)'
;MKTFDDALNYLISQAIPTIKTQQVNIGLALGKTLAENIVAKVDVPAHDNSMMDGYALNVENLKNRQVFSVSQRIAAGDVGQTLTNNTLARIFTGAPIPKGANAVIMQEETEQNGDEILITALKTKAGQNIRVIGEDIAKNSIILNKGHKLRAQDLGLISSIGIAKVTVYKPLTIATFTSGNELLEPGEKLQEGKIYNANRYVLAGIIPQLGFELIDLGTVEDTLEATIEAMSQAAKVADIVITTGGVSVGEEDHIKPAIEHLGSLDLWKVKMKPGKPLAFGNIKGVPFIGLPGNPVSAFATFMLFAR
;
A
#
# COMPACT_ATOMS: atom_id res chain seq x y z
N MET A 1 6.73 36.36 3.97
CA MET A 1 6.63 35.04 4.64
C MET A 1 5.31 34.42 4.24
N LYS A 2 5.33 33.22 3.66
CA LYS A 2 4.14 32.51 3.18
C LYS A 2 3.27 32.05 4.36
N THR A 3 1.96 31.92 4.15
CA THR A 3 1.08 31.20 5.09
C THR A 3 1.40 29.69 5.07
N PHE A 4 0.80 28.93 5.99
CA PHE A 4 0.92 27.47 5.99
C PHE A 4 0.49 26.87 4.64
N ASP A 5 -0.74 27.19 4.19
CA ASP A 5 -1.31 26.64 2.95
C ASP A 5 -0.52 27.10 1.71
N ASP A 6 -0.11 28.38 1.66
CA ASP A 6 0.70 28.88 0.55
C ASP A 6 2.06 28.19 0.45
N ALA A 7 2.67 27.87 1.59
CA ALA A 7 3.95 27.16 1.62
C ALA A 7 3.76 25.70 1.20
N LEU A 8 2.74 25.01 1.72
CA LEU A 8 2.47 23.61 1.40
C LEU A 8 2.14 23.45 -0.09
N ASN A 9 1.23 24.27 -0.61
CA ASN A 9 0.87 24.27 -2.02
C ASN A 9 2.06 24.60 -2.92
N TYR A 10 2.94 25.51 -2.48
CA TYR A 10 4.17 25.80 -3.20
C TYR A 10 5.09 24.57 -3.28
N LEU A 11 5.38 23.91 -2.16
CA LEU A 11 6.22 22.69 -2.14
C LEU A 11 5.62 21.60 -3.04
N ILE A 12 4.31 21.35 -2.93
CA ILE A 12 3.61 20.36 -3.76
C ILE A 12 3.70 20.72 -5.25
N SER A 13 3.58 22.01 -5.61
CA SER A 13 3.69 22.46 -7.01
C SER A 13 5.08 22.27 -7.61
N GLN A 14 6.12 22.22 -6.78
CA GLN A 14 7.50 21.98 -7.22
C GLN A 14 7.85 20.48 -7.24
N ALA A 15 7.04 19.62 -6.62
CA ALA A 15 7.29 18.19 -6.56
C ALA A 15 7.07 17.54 -7.93
N ILE A 16 8.09 16.85 -8.43
CA ILE A 16 8.02 16.05 -9.65
C ILE A 16 7.84 14.59 -9.24
N PRO A 17 6.70 13.94 -9.55
CA PRO A 17 6.51 12.54 -9.24
C PRO A 17 7.57 11.67 -9.92
N THR A 18 8.15 10.72 -9.18
CA THR A 18 9.10 9.77 -9.77
C THR A 18 8.43 8.91 -10.84
N ILE A 19 9.15 8.66 -11.92
CA ILE A 19 8.77 7.72 -12.97
C ILE A 19 9.52 6.39 -12.85
N LYS A 20 10.46 6.29 -11.90
CA LYS A 20 11.27 5.09 -11.69
C LYS A 20 10.36 4.00 -11.11
N THR A 21 10.30 2.85 -11.77
CA THR A 21 9.50 1.70 -11.33
C THR A 21 10.36 0.47 -11.07
N GLN A 22 9.79 -0.49 -10.36
CA GLN A 22 10.37 -1.81 -10.16
C GLN A 22 9.27 -2.86 -10.04
N GLN A 23 9.59 -4.10 -10.40
CA GLN A 23 8.72 -5.24 -10.15
C GLN A 23 9.12 -5.92 -8.85
N VAL A 24 8.16 -6.18 -7.97
CA VAL A 24 8.37 -6.87 -6.70
C VAL A 24 7.41 -8.05 -6.57
N ASN A 25 7.80 -9.07 -5.80
CA ASN A 25 6.86 -10.11 -5.37
C ASN A 25 5.77 -9.48 -4.50
N ILE A 26 4.53 -9.98 -4.60
CA ILE A 26 3.37 -9.43 -3.87
C ILE A 26 3.58 -9.40 -2.36
N GLY A 27 4.30 -10.39 -1.81
CA GLY A 27 4.67 -10.44 -0.38
C GLY A 27 5.60 -9.32 0.08
N LEU A 28 6.27 -8.61 -0.85
CA LEU A 28 7.13 -7.45 -0.57
C LEU A 28 6.48 -6.12 -1.01
N ALA A 29 5.21 -6.14 -1.41
CA ALA A 29 4.53 -4.98 -1.98
C ALA A 29 3.78 -4.13 -0.95
N LEU A 30 3.64 -4.59 0.31
CA LEU A 30 2.95 -3.86 1.37
C LEU A 30 3.53 -2.45 1.53
N GLY A 31 2.66 -1.44 1.56
CA GLY A 31 3.03 -0.04 1.71
C GLY A 31 3.62 0.62 0.44
N LYS A 32 3.87 -0.13 -0.63
CA LYS A 32 4.36 0.43 -1.91
C LYS A 32 3.20 0.98 -2.74
N THR A 33 3.51 1.91 -3.64
CA THR A 33 2.53 2.54 -4.54
C THR A 33 2.57 1.89 -5.91
N LEU A 34 1.41 1.47 -6.44
CA LEU A 34 1.31 0.86 -7.77
C LEU A 34 1.73 1.83 -8.87
N ALA A 35 2.57 1.35 -9.79
CA ALA A 35 2.96 2.11 -10.98
C ALA A 35 2.05 1.85 -12.19
N GLU A 36 1.22 0.80 -12.12
CA GLU A 36 0.31 0.34 -13.16
C GLU A 36 -1.02 -0.10 -12.55
N ASN A 37 -2.09 -0.10 -13.34
CA ASN A 37 -3.36 -0.67 -12.90
C ASN A 37 -3.21 -2.19 -12.71
N ILE A 38 -3.86 -2.74 -11.69
CA ILE A 38 -4.02 -4.19 -11.58
C ILE A 38 -5.30 -4.59 -12.31
N VAL A 39 -5.13 -5.43 -13.32
CA VAL A 39 -6.21 -5.95 -14.15
C VAL A 39 -6.45 -7.41 -13.81
N ALA A 40 -7.70 -7.78 -13.56
CA ALA A 40 -8.09 -9.16 -13.27
C ALA A 40 -7.80 -10.08 -14.46
N LYS A 41 -7.03 -11.14 -14.25
CA LYS A 41 -6.71 -12.13 -15.29
C LYS A 41 -7.71 -13.29 -15.36
N VAL A 42 -8.53 -13.42 -14.33
CA VAL A 42 -9.53 -14.47 -14.14
C VAL A 42 -10.82 -13.84 -13.65
N ASP A 43 -11.92 -14.54 -13.85
CA ASP A 43 -13.18 -14.26 -13.18
C ASP A 43 -13.12 -14.76 -11.73
N VAL A 44 -13.79 -14.06 -10.82
CA VAL A 44 -14.00 -14.50 -9.44
C VAL A 44 -15.50 -14.46 -9.14
N PRO A 45 -16.13 -15.61 -8.81
CA PRO A 45 -15.57 -16.97 -8.91
C PRO A 45 -15.22 -17.35 -10.36
N ALA A 46 -14.32 -18.33 -10.55
CA ALA A 46 -13.84 -18.75 -11.87
C ALA A 46 -14.80 -19.69 -12.62
N HIS A 47 -15.88 -20.09 -11.97
CA HIS A 47 -16.93 -20.98 -12.44
C HIS A 47 -18.16 -20.77 -11.56
N ASP A 48 -19.33 -21.09 -12.09
CA ASP A 48 -20.54 -21.14 -11.27
C ASP A 48 -20.33 -22.14 -10.14
N ASN A 49 -20.56 -21.73 -8.89
CA ASN A 49 -20.29 -22.57 -7.72
C ASN A 49 -21.37 -22.47 -6.65
N SER A 50 -21.46 -23.50 -5.81
CA SER A 50 -22.49 -23.59 -4.78
C SER A 50 -22.27 -22.58 -3.66
N MET A 51 -23.33 -21.85 -3.28
CA MET A 51 -23.34 -20.99 -2.09
C MET A 51 -23.46 -21.77 -0.78
N MET A 52 -24.00 -23.00 -0.85
CA MET A 52 -24.41 -23.77 0.33
C MET A 52 -23.98 -25.24 0.20
N ASP A 53 -23.95 -25.94 1.33
CA ASP A 53 -23.91 -27.39 1.34
C ASP A 53 -25.32 -27.93 1.04
N GLY A 54 -25.42 -28.78 0.02
CA GLY A 54 -26.74 -29.26 -0.40
C GLY A 54 -26.71 -30.25 -1.55
N TYR A 55 -27.74 -30.16 -2.40
CA TYR A 55 -27.94 -31.00 -3.57
C TYR A 55 -28.16 -30.14 -4.80
N ALA A 56 -27.28 -30.29 -5.80
CA ALA A 56 -27.43 -29.66 -7.10
C ALA A 56 -28.36 -30.50 -7.99
N LEU A 57 -29.29 -29.83 -8.67
CA LEU A 57 -30.25 -30.46 -9.56
C LEU A 57 -30.69 -29.53 -10.70
N ASN A 58 -31.48 -30.07 -11.63
CA ASN A 58 -32.24 -29.28 -12.60
C ASN A 58 -33.67 -29.08 -12.09
N VAL A 59 -34.10 -27.84 -11.85
CA VAL A 59 -35.43 -27.53 -11.28
C VAL A 59 -36.60 -28.12 -12.07
N GLU A 60 -36.44 -28.40 -13.36
CA GLU A 60 -37.46 -29.06 -14.18
C GLU A 60 -37.80 -30.47 -13.69
N ASN A 61 -36.84 -31.16 -13.06
CA ASN A 61 -37.03 -32.50 -12.52
C ASN A 61 -37.95 -32.50 -11.29
N LEU A 62 -38.15 -31.36 -10.62
CA LEU A 62 -39.04 -31.23 -9.45
C LEU A 62 -40.53 -31.24 -9.80
N LYS A 63 -40.90 -31.03 -11.08
CA LYS A 63 -42.32 -30.92 -11.48
C LYS A 63 -43.13 -32.19 -11.22
N ASN A 64 -42.48 -33.35 -11.28
CA ASN A 64 -43.15 -34.65 -11.26
C ASN A 64 -42.69 -35.57 -10.10
N ARG A 65 -41.75 -35.11 -9.27
CA ARG A 65 -41.04 -35.96 -8.30
C ARG A 65 -40.38 -35.12 -7.20
N GLN A 66 -40.31 -35.66 -5.99
CA GLN A 66 -39.59 -35.07 -4.86
C GLN A 66 -38.51 -35.99 -4.26
N VAL A 67 -38.47 -37.27 -4.63
CA VAL A 67 -37.47 -38.24 -4.13
C VAL A 67 -36.52 -38.61 -5.27
N PHE A 68 -35.21 -38.50 -5.03
CA PHE A 68 -34.18 -38.69 -6.06
C PHE A 68 -32.99 -39.48 -5.54
N SER A 69 -32.38 -40.28 -6.40
CA SER A 69 -31.07 -40.87 -6.13
C SER A 69 -29.94 -39.85 -6.31
N VAL A 70 -28.83 -40.06 -5.59
CA VAL A 70 -27.62 -39.24 -5.71
C VAL A 70 -26.67 -39.90 -6.70
N SER A 71 -26.34 -39.23 -7.81
CA SER A 71 -25.46 -39.77 -8.85
C SER A 71 -23.97 -39.51 -8.62
N GLN A 72 -23.65 -38.48 -7.84
CA GLN A 72 -22.26 -38.08 -7.57
C GLN A 72 -22.16 -37.20 -6.33
N ARG A 73 -20.93 -37.06 -5.83
CA ARG A 73 -20.55 -36.18 -4.74
C ARG A 73 -19.44 -35.24 -5.22
N ILE A 74 -19.59 -33.93 -5.03
CA ILE A 74 -18.67 -32.91 -5.52
C ILE A 74 -18.23 -32.03 -4.35
N ALA A 75 -16.98 -32.20 -3.91
CA ALA A 75 -16.40 -31.39 -2.83
C ALA A 75 -15.70 -30.13 -3.39
N ALA A 76 -15.33 -29.20 -2.50
CA ALA A 76 -14.51 -28.06 -2.89
C ALA A 76 -13.15 -28.55 -3.44
N GLY A 77 -12.78 -28.08 -4.62
CA GLY A 77 -11.58 -28.51 -5.34
C GLY A 77 -11.80 -29.63 -6.37
N ASP A 78 -12.94 -30.30 -6.33
CA ASP A 78 -13.32 -31.34 -7.31
C ASP A 78 -14.17 -30.74 -8.44
N VAL A 79 -14.20 -31.42 -9.59
CA VAL A 79 -15.11 -31.11 -10.69
C VAL A 79 -16.02 -32.31 -10.93
N GLY A 80 -17.33 -32.09 -10.82
CA GLY A 80 -18.33 -33.13 -11.09
C GLY A 80 -18.45 -33.50 -12.57
N GLN A 81 -19.05 -34.66 -12.82
CA GLN A 81 -19.49 -35.07 -14.15
C GLN A 81 -20.82 -34.41 -14.52
N THR A 82 -21.24 -34.52 -15.78
CA THR A 82 -22.59 -34.08 -16.18
C THR A 82 -23.64 -34.80 -15.33
N LEU A 83 -24.60 -34.06 -14.80
CA LEU A 83 -25.64 -34.60 -13.93
C LEU A 83 -26.47 -35.63 -14.70
N THR A 84 -26.55 -36.85 -14.16
CA THR A 84 -27.43 -37.88 -14.71
C THR A 84 -28.89 -37.43 -14.62
N ASN A 85 -29.66 -37.62 -15.70
CA ASN A 85 -31.07 -37.23 -15.74
C ASN A 85 -31.84 -37.79 -14.54
N ASN A 86 -32.71 -36.96 -13.94
CA ASN A 86 -33.53 -37.31 -12.78
C ASN A 86 -32.75 -37.77 -11.53
N THR A 87 -31.53 -37.26 -11.32
CA THR A 87 -30.74 -37.49 -10.11
C THR A 87 -30.30 -36.17 -9.45
N LEU A 88 -29.74 -36.26 -8.25
CA LEU A 88 -29.06 -35.17 -7.55
C LEU A 88 -27.56 -35.36 -7.56
N ALA A 89 -26.81 -34.26 -7.48
CA ALA A 89 -25.41 -34.28 -7.07
C ALA A 89 -25.29 -33.74 -5.65
N ARG A 90 -24.75 -34.51 -4.72
CA ARG A 90 -24.38 -34.00 -3.40
C ARG A 90 -23.24 -33.01 -3.59
N ILE A 91 -23.45 -31.75 -3.21
CA ILE A 91 -22.49 -30.67 -3.48
C ILE A 91 -22.21 -29.89 -2.19
N PHE A 92 -20.97 -29.42 -2.06
CA PHE A 92 -20.52 -28.61 -0.92
C PHE A 92 -20.23 -27.18 -1.35
N THR A 93 -20.24 -26.27 -0.39
CA THR A 93 -20.00 -24.84 -0.57
C THR A 93 -18.68 -24.62 -1.29
N GLY A 94 -18.71 -23.76 -2.31
CA GLY A 94 -17.55 -23.45 -3.14
C GLY A 94 -17.32 -24.43 -4.30
N ALA A 95 -17.95 -25.61 -4.30
CA ALA A 95 -17.76 -26.59 -5.37
C ALA A 95 -18.45 -26.15 -6.68
N PRO A 96 -17.84 -26.41 -7.86
CA PRO A 96 -18.42 -26.07 -9.16
C PRO A 96 -19.76 -26.77 -9.41
N ILE A 97 -20.71 -26.05 -10.00
CA ILE A 97 -22.01 -26.62 -10.39
C ILE A 97 -21.81 -27.62 -11.55
N PRO A 98 -22.25 -28.87 -11.44
CA PRO A 98 -22.12 -29.85 -12.51
C PRO A 98 -22.98 -29.46 -13.71
N LYS A 99 -22.50 -29.74 -14.92
CA LYS A 99 -23.26 -29.51 -16.15
C LYS A 99 -24.63 -30.20 -16.06
N GLY A 100 -25.69 -29.47 -16.39
CA GLY A 100 -27.07 -29.97 -16.33
C GLY A 100 -27.84 -29.62 -15.06
N ALA A 101 -27.15 -29.21 -13.98
CA ALA A 101 -27.78 -28.59 -12.82
C ALA A 101 -27.96 -27.08 -13.04
N ASN A 102 -28.99 -26.50 -12.42
CA ASN A 102 -29.26 -25.07 -12.46
C ASN A 102 -29.78 -24.50 -11.13
N ALA A 103 -29.80 -25.28 -10.05
CA ALA A 103 -30.08 -24.82 -8.70
C ALA A 103 -29.41 -25.73 -7.66
N VAL A 104 -29.20 -25.20 -6.46
CA VAL A 104 -28.79 -25.98 -5.28
C VAL A 104 -29.85 -25.83 -4.18
N ILE A 105 -30.34 -26.95 -3.68
CA ILE A 105 -31.22 -27.01 -2.50
C ILE A 105 -30.36 -27.28 -1.28
N MET A 106 -30.59 -26.53 -0.20
CA MET A 106 -29.85 -26.69 1.05
C MET A 106 -30.11 -28.08 1.65
N GLN A 107 -29.11 -28.69 2.28
CA GLN A 107 -29.29 -30.00 2.92
C GLN A 107 -30.38 -29.96 4.02
N GLU A 108 -30.59 -28.81 4.66
CA GLU A 108 -31.63 -28.57 5.66
C GLU A 108 -33.04 -28.62 5.06
N GLU A 109 -33.17 -28.46 3.75
CA GLU A 109 -34.42 -28.59 3.00
C GLU A 109 -34.52 -29.95 2.28
N THR A 110 -33.86 -30.96 2.85
CA THR A 110 -33.90 -32.34 2.38
C THR A 110 -33.96 -33.33 3.55
N GLU A 111 -34.50 -34.51 3.28
CA GLU A 111 -34.51 -35.63 4.21
C GLU A 111 -33.96 -36.88 3.53
N GLN A 112 -33.18 -37.68 4.25
CA GLN A 112 -32.70 -38.95 3.73
C GLN A 112 -33.81 -39.99 3.81
N ASN A 113 -34.10 -40.64 2.68
CA ASN A 113 -35.08 -41.70 2.56
C ASN A 113 -34.42 -42.96 1.98
N GLY A 114 -33.78 -43.74 2.86
CA GLY A 114 -32.93 -44.87 2.44
C GLY A 114 -31.69 -44.40 1.67
N ASP A 115 -31.54 -44.89 0.44
CA ASP A 115 -30.48 -44.50 -0.50
C ASP A 115 -30.87 -43.30 -1.39
N GLU A 116 -32.09 -42.79 -1.23
CA GLU A 116 -32.61 -41.63 -1.94
C GLU A 116 -32.74 -40.41 -1.00
N ILE A 117 -32.90 -39.24 -1.61
CA ILE A 117 -33.08 -37.97 -0.93
C ILE A 117 -34.46 -37.41 -1.28
N LEU A 118 -35.25 -37.13 -0.25
CA LEU A 118 -36.51 -36.39 -0.34
C LEU A 118 -36.21 -34.89 -0.27
N ILE A 119 -36.71 -34.14 -1.25
CA ILE A 119 -36.68 -32.68 -1.25
C ILE A 119 -37.90 -32.17 -0.46
N THR A 120 -37.66 -31.48 0.66
CA THR A 120 -38.71 -30.87 1.49
C THR A 120 -38.94 -29.38 1.16
N ALA A 121 -38.05 -28.77 0.38
CA ALA A 121 -38.19 -27.39 -0.10
C ALA A 121 -39.53 -27.18 -0.84
N LEU A 122 -40.32 -26.20 -0.38
CA LEU A 122 -41.64 -25.92 -0.95
C LEU A 122 -41.57 -25.34 -2.37
N LYS A 123 -40.53 -24.55 -2.66
CA LYS A 123 -40.27 -23.94 -3.98
C LYS A 123 -38.77 -23.85 -4.21
N THR A 124 -38.33 -24.18 -5.41
CA THR A 124 -36.96 -23.98 -5.88
C THR A 124 -36.99 -23.28 -7.23
N LYS A 125 -36.13 -22.28 -7.43
CA LYS A 125 -36.00 -21.56 -8.70
C LYS A 125 -34.64 -21.79 -9.34
N ALA A 126 -34.57 -21.67 -10.67
CA ALA A 126 -33.30 -21.67 -11.38
C ALA A 126 -32.40 -20.51 -10.86
N GLY A 127 -31.11 -20.76 -10.74
CA GLY A 127 -30.11 -19.87 -10.16
C GLY A 127 -30.09 -19.81 -8.63
N GLN A 128 -30.97 -20.53 -7.92
CA GLN A 128 -30.99 -20.53 -6.46
C GLN A 128 -29.70 -21.15 -5.90
N ASN A 129 -29.09 -20.44 -4.94
CA ASN A 129 -27.87 -20.83 -4.22
C ASN A 129 -26.68 -21.12 -5.14
N ILE A 130 -26.62 -20.46 -6.30
CA ILE A 130 -25.49 -20.51 -7.23
C ILE A 130 -24.89 -19.12 -7.29
N ARG A 131 -23.58 -19.03 -7.06
CA ARG A 131 -22.76 -17.86 -7.40
C ARG A 131 -22.38 -17.98 -8.86
N VAL A 132 -22.53 -16.90 -9.62
CA VAL A 132 -22.25 -16.92 -11.06
C VAL A 132 -20.79 -16.55 -11.31
N ILE A 133 -20.18 -17.14 -12.33
CA ILE A 133 -18.83 -16.79 -12.79
C ILE A 133 -18.66 -15.27 -12.91
N GLY A 134 -17.60 -14.75 -12.30
CA GLY A 134 -17.22 -13.35 -12.38
C GLY A 134 -18.13 -12.37 -11.64
N GLU A 135 -19.06 -12.83 -10.79
CA GLU A 135 -19.97 -11.94 -10.06
C GLU A 135 -19.25 -10.97 -9.11
N ASP A 136 -18.11 -11.37 -8.52
CA ASP A 136 -17.30 -10.49 -7.65
C ASP A 136 -16.33 -9.64 -8.48
N ILE A 137 -15.60 -10.31 -9.37
CA ILE A 137 -14.57 -9.71 -10.22
C ILE A 137 -14.69 -10.29 -11.60
N ALA A 138 -15.07 -9.46 -12.56
CA ALA A 138 -15.05 -9.83 -13.96
C ALA A 138 -13.62 -9.82 -14.49
N LYS A 139 -13.27 -10.80 -15.31
CA LYS A 139 -12.01 -10.83 -16.04
C LYS A 139 -11.84 -9.55 -16.87
N ASN A 140 -10.61 -9.05 -16.93
CA ASN A 140 -10.19 -7.80 -17.58
C ASN A 140 -10.67 -6.51 -16.90
N SER A 141 -11.39 -6.58 -15.78
CA SER A 141 -11.70 -5.39 -14.97
C SER A 141 -10.44 -4.85 -14.27
N ILE A 142 -10.37 -3.53 -14.07
CA ILE A 142 -9.36 -2.91 -13.22
C ILE A 142 -9.82 -3.05 -11.77
N ILE A 143 -9.06 -3.76 -10.94
CA ILE A 143 -9.37 -3.96 -9.53
C ILE A 143 -8.65 -2.96 -8.61
N LEU A 144 -7.51 -2.43 -9.04
CA LEU A 144 -6.76 -1.38 -8.35
C LEU A 144 -6.13 -0.44 -9.38
N ASN A 145 -6.20 0.86 -9.12
CA ASN A 145 -5.65 1.87 -10.01
C ASN A 145 -4.16 2.13 -9.74
N LYS A 146 -3.44 2.56 -10.78
CA LYS A 146 -2.12 3.20 -10.68
C LYS A 146 -2.17 4.34 -9.66
N GLY A 147 -1.14 4.45 -8.83
CA GLY A 147 -1.07 5.43 -7.75
C GLY A 147 -1.70 4.96 -6.43
N HIS A 148 -2.35 3.80 -6.40
CA HIS A 148 -2.89 3.23 -5.16
C HIS A 148 -1.76 2.72 -4.24
N LYS A 149 -1.77 3.13 -2.97
CA LYS A 149 -0.84 2.65 -1.94
C LYS A 149 -1.36 1.35 -1.33
N LEU A 150 -0.59 0.28 -1.50
CA LEU A 150 -1.02 -1.08 -1.17
C LEU A 150 -1.10 -1.32 0.36
N ARG A 151 -2.24 -1.85 0.80
CA ARG A 151 -2.55 -2.29 2.17
C ARG A 151 -2.73 -3.81 2.21
N ALA A 152 -2.82 -4.39 3.40
CA ALA A 152 -2.92 -5.84 3.58
C ALA A 152 -4.08 -6.49 2.79
N GLN A 153 -5.26 -5.86 2.78
CA GLN A 153 -6.41 -6.34 2.01
C GLN A 153 -6.19 -6.28 0.49
N ASP A 154 -5.43 -5.29 0.02
CA ASP A 154 -5.13 -5.13 -1.41
C ASP A 154 -4.20 -6.26 -1.88
N LEU A 155 -3.27 -6.69 -1.02
CA LEU A 155 -2.41 -7.85 -1.27
C LEU A 155 -3.22 -9.15 -1.40
N GLY A 156 -4.23 -9.34 -0.53
CA GLY A 156 -5.15 -10.47 -0.60
C GLY A 156 -5.99 -10.47 -1.89
N LEU A 157 -6.44 -9.30 -2.32
CA LEU A 157 -7.19 -9.14 -3.57
C LEU A 157 -6.32 -9.44 -4.81
N ILE A 158 -5.07 -8.96 -4.84
CA ILE A 158 -4.15 -9.22 -5.95
C ILE A 158 -3.76 -10.70 -6.00
N SER A 159 -3.52 -11.33 -4.85
CA SER A 159 -3.13 -12.73 -4.79
C SER A 159 -4.29 -13.68 -5.11
N SER A 160 -5.53 -13.32 -4.77
CA SER A 160 -6.72 -14.15 -5.07
C SER A 160 -6.98 -14.31 -6.57
N ILE A 161 -6.52 -13.37 -7.40
CA ILE A 161 -6.55 -13.45 -8.87
C ILE A 161 -5.25 -14.01 -9.48
N GLY A 162 -4.38 -14.60 -8.66
CA GLY A 162 -3.17 -15.32 -9.11
C GLY A 162 -1.99 -14.43 -9.52
N ILE A 163 -1.98 -13.14 -9.15
CA ILE A 163 -0.85 -12.25 -9.48
C ILE A 163 0.25 -12.36 -8.40
N ALA A 164 1.39 -12.92 -8.80
CA ALA A 164 2.54 -13.12 -7.91
C ALA A 164 3.46 -11.89 -7.80
N LYS A 165 3.48 -11.03 -8.82
CA LYS A 165 4.36 -9.85 -8.90
C LYS A 165 3.61 -8.63 -9.37
N VAL A 166 3.96 -7.47 -8.82
CA VAL A 166 3.37 -6.17 -9.18
C VAL A 166 4.43 -5.15 -9.51
N THR A 167 4.10 -4.25 -10.44
CA THR A 167 4.93 -3.09 -10.78
C THR A 167 4.57 -1.94 -9.86
N VAL A 168 5.55 -1.48 -9.09
CA VAL A 168 5.42 -0.39 -8.11
C VAL A 168 6.43 0.72 -8.43
N TYR A 169 6.16 1.93 -7.97
CA TYR A 169 7.19 2.96 -7.98
C TYR A 169 8.35 2.57 -7.08
N LYS A 170 9.57 2.90 -7.50
CA LYS A 170 10.72 2.79 -6.60
C LYS A 170 10.54 3.78 -5.45
N PRO A 171 10.73 3.34 -4.19
CA PRO A 171 10.88 4.26 -3.07
C PRO A 171 11.85 5.40 -3.40
N LEU A 172 11.51 6.62 -2.99
CA LEU A 172 12.47 7.71 -3.03
C LEU A 172 13.58 7.44 -2.03
N THR A 173 14.81 7.75 -2.42
CA THR A 173 15.96 7.75 -1.52
C THR A 173 16.11 9.14 -0.91
N ILE A 174 16.05 9.24 0.42
CA ILE A 174 16.17 10.49 1.18
C ILE A 174 17.51 10.45 1.92
N ALA A 175 18.39 11.40 1.62
CA ALA A 175 19.61 11.62 2.40
C ALA A 175 19.35 12.60 3.54
N THR A 176 19.80 12.26 4.74
CA THR A 176 19.69 13.12 5.92
C THR A 176 21.05 13.41 6.53
N PHE A 177 21.21 14.62 7.06
CA PHE A 177 22.33 14.95 7.95
C PHE A 177 21.89 15.96 9.01
N THR A 178 22.70 16.12 10.05
CA THR A 178 22.51 17.15 11.08
C THR A 178 23.76 18.00 11.21
N SER A 179 23.62 19.28 11.55
CA SER A 179 24.73 20.16 11.92
C SER A 179 24.44 20.83 13.25
N GLY A 180 25.50 21.08 14.01
CA GLY A 180 25.42 21.78 15.28
C GLY A 180 26.52 21.32 16.23
N ASN A 181 27.36 22.26 16.63
CA ASN A 181 28.41 22.01 17.61
C ASN A 181 27.87 21.56 18.97
N GLU A 182 26.59 21.74 19.27
CA GLU A 182 25.95 21.29 20.51
C GLU A 182 25.65 19.78 20.53
N LEU A 183 25.68 19.10 19.39
CA LEU A 183 25.15 17.74 19.26
C LEU A 183 26.12 16.66 19.77
N LEU A 184 25.57 15.71 20.52
CA LEU A 184 26.18 14.45 20.92
C LEU A 184 25.36 13.27 20.40
N GLU A 185 26.01 12.14 20.19
CA GLU A 185 25.37 10.86 19.87
C GLU A 185 25.02 10.08 21.15
N PRO A 186 23.91 9.32 21.16
CA PRO A 186 23.58 8.40 22.25
C PRO A 186 24.73 7.46 22.59
N GLY A 187 25.06 7.37 23.88
CA GLY A 187 26.17 6.58 24.39
C GLY A 187 27.41 7.41 24.73
N GLU A 188 27.51 8.64 24.22
CA GLU A 188 28.51 9.59 24.64
C GLU A 188 28.19 10.15 26.04
N LYS A 189 29.23 10.60 26.76
CA LYS A 189 29.05 11.24 28.07
C LYS A 189 28.50 12.65 27.87
N LEU A 190 27.43 13.00 28.58
CA LEU A 190 26.89 14.36 28.56
C LEU A 190 27.95 15.37 29.00
N GLN A 191 28.12 16.40 28.18
CA GLN A 191 29.02 17.53 28.43
C GLN A 191 28.20 18.80 28.63
N GLU A 192 28.79 19.77 29.33
CA GLU A 192 28.16 21.07 29.53
C GLU A 192 27.92 21.78 28.19
N GLY A 193 26.72 22.35 28.03
CA GLY A 193 26.32 23.03 26.79
C GLY A 193 25.99 22.11 25.60
N LYS A 194 26.12 20.79 25.74
CA LYS A 194 25.77 19.81 24.71
C LYS A 194 24.40 19.17 24.94
N ILE A 195 23.77 18.70 23.86
CA ILE A 195 22.51 17.96 23.86
C ILE A 195 22.61 16.74 22.95
N TYR A 196 21.80 15.71 23.21
CA TYR A 196 21.78 14.53 22.34
C TYR A 196 20.96 14.78 21.06
N ASN A 197 21.44 14.25 19.94
CA ASN A 197 20.86 14.41 18.62
C ASN A 197 19.55 13.63 18.43
N ALA A 198 18.44 14.13 18.97
CA ALA A 198 17.14 13.47 18.85
C ALA A 198 16.60 13.44 17.41
N ASN A 199 16.85 14.48 16.63
CA ASN A 199 16.25 14.66 15.30
C ASN A 199 16.70 13.59 14.31
N ARG A 200 18.00 13.25 14.33
CA ARG A 200 18.57 12.19 13.49
C ARG A 200 17.79 10.88 13.66
N TYR A 201 17.52 10.47 14.91
CA TYR A 201 16.80 9.23 15.20
C TYR A 201 15.30 9.30 14.89
N VAL A 202 14.68 10.48 15.05
CA VAL A 202 13.27 10.68 14.62
C VAL A 202 13.16 10.50 13.10
N LEU A 203 14.03 11.12 12.32
CA LEU A 203 14.05 10.96 10.87
C LEU A 203 14.39 9.53 10.45
N ALA A 204 15.35 8.91 11.14
CA ALA A 204 15.75 7.53 10.88
C ALA A 204 14.63 6.51 11.13
N GLY A 205 13.72 6.79 12.08
CA GLY A 205 12.54 5.96 12.32
C GLY A 205 11.42 6.20 11.30
N ILE A 206 11.13 7.46 10.99
CA ILE A 206 9.90 7.80 10.24
C ILE A 206 10.03 7.64 8.72
N ILE A 207 11.21 7.92 8.15
CA ILE A 207 11.42 7.85 6.69
C ILE A 207 11.22 6.41 6.19
N PRO A 208 11.84 5.37 6.79
CA PRO A 208 11.56 3.98 6.42
C PRO A 208 10.12 3.56 6.70
N GLN A 209 9.52 4.04 7.80
CA GLN A 209 8.12 3.74 8.14
C GLN A 209 7.14 4.24 7.07
N LEU A 210 7.45 5.34 6.39
CA LEU A 210 6.65 5.88 5.28
C LEU A 210 6.82 5.09 3.97
N GLY A 211 7.85 4.23 3.90
CA GLY A 211 8.18 3.40 2.76
C GLY A 211 9.30 3.95 1.87
N PHE A 212 10.07 4.92 2.36
CA PHE A 212 11.21 5.52 1.66
C PHE A 212 12.55 4.88 2.08
N GLU A 213 13.57 5.04 1.25
CA GLU A 213 14.94 4.62 1.59
C GLU A 213 15.68 5.77 2.28
N LEU A 214 16.46 5.46 3.31
CA LEU A 214 17.21 6.45 4.08
C LEU A 214 18.71 6.28 3.83
N ILE A 215 19.39 7.38 3.54
CA ILE A 215 20.85 7.51 3.62
C ILE A 215 21.16 8.49 4.75
N ASP A 216 21.61 7.97 5.89
CA ASP A 216 22.01 8.79 7.02
C ASP A 216 23.51 9.15 6.92
N LEU A 217 23.81 10.42 6.62
CA LEU A 217 25.17 10.95 6.54
C LEU A 217 25.71 11.38 7.91
N GLY A 218 24.89 11.31 8.96
CA GLY A 218 25.26 11.62 10.33
C GLY A 218 25.39 13.11 10.65
N THR A 219 26.21 13.40 11.65
CA THR A 219 26.49 14.76 12.10
C THR A 219 27.66 15.33 11.30
N VAL A 220 27.42 16.44 10.62
CA VAL A 220 28.39 17.18 9.82
C VAL A 220 29.02 18.25 10.70
N GLU A 221 30.31 18.52 10.49
CA GLU A 221 30.99 19.62 11.17
C GLU A 221 30.32 20.95 10.86
N ASP A 222 30.20 21.80 11.86
CA ASP A 222 29.51 23.09 11.76
C ASP A 222 30.41 24.13 11.09
N THR A 223 30.76 23.87 9.83
CA THR A 223 31.55 24.71 8.93
C THR A 223 30.89 24.77 7.55
N LEU A 224 31.12 25.86 6.81
CA LEU A 224 30.57 26.02 5.47
C LEU A 224 31.10 24.96 4.51
N GLU A 225 32.40 24.67 4.57
CA GLU A 225 33.08 23.71 3.70
C GLU A 225 32.52 22.30 3.88
N ALA A 226 32.41 21.84 5.13
CA ALA A 226 31.87 20.51 5.44
C ALA A 226 30.39 20.41 5.03
N THR A 227 29.61 21.48 5.23
CA THR A 227 28.20 21.54 4.82
C THR A 227 28.05 21.43 3.29
N ILE A 228 28.87 22.16 2.53
CA ILE A 228 28.89 22.11 1.06
C ILE A 228 29.27 20.70 0.58
N GLU A 229 30.27 20.08 1.20
CA GLU A 229 30.69 18.72 0.85
C GLU A 229 29.56 17.70 1.11
N ALA A 230 28.97 17.72 2.30
CA ALA A 230 27.88 16.82 2.68
C ALA A 230 26.67 16.96 1.74
N MET A 231 26.23 18.19 1.45
CA MET A 231 25.15 18.46 0.50
C MET A 231 25.50 17.97 -0.92
N SER A 232 26.73 18.19 -1.38
CA SER A 232 27.22 17.75 -2.68
C SER A 232 27.28 16.22 -2.80
N GLN A 233 27.64 15.51 -1.73
CA GLN A 233 27.62 14.05 -1.68
C GLN A 233 26.19 13.52 -1.66
N ALA A 234 25.32 14.10 -0.81
CA ALA A 234 23.90 13.75 -0.71
C ALA A 234 23.18 13.84 -2.05
N ALA A 235 23.37 14.94 -2.79
CA ALA A 235 22.73 15.19 -4.08
C ALA A 235 23.15 14.21 -5.19
N LYS A 236 24.25 13.45 -5.02
CA LYS A 236 24.66 12.42 -5.98
C LYS A 236 23.91 11.10 -5.82
N VAL A 237 23.40 10.83 -4.61
CA VAL A 237 22.91 9.50 -4.22
C VAL A 237 21.45 9.48 -3.79
N ALA A 238 20.84 10.64 -3.53
CA ALA A 238 19.46 10.75 -3.07
C ALA A 238 18.56 11.50 -4.06
N ASP A 239 17.27 11.20 -4.01
CA ASP A 239 16.23 11.94 -4.72
C ASP A 239 15.80 13.19 -3.94
N ILE A 240 16.00 13.24 -2.61
CA ILE A 240 15.73 14.39 -1.74
C ILE A 240 16.82 14.48 -0.66
N VAL A 241 17.24 15.70 -0.31
CA VAL A 241 18.14 15.95 0.82
C VAL A 241 17.40 16.69 1.92
N ILE A 242 17.47 16.17 3.15
CA ILE A 242 16.86 16.79 4.33
C ILE A 242 17.93 17.06 5.37
N THR A 243 17.91 18.24 5.98
CA THR A 243 18.76 18.54 7.14
C THR A 243 17.93 18.95 8.35
N THR A 244 18.50 18.77 9.54
CA THR A 244 17.98 19.40 10.76
C THR A 244 19.10 20.09 11.50
N GLY A 245 18.81 21.26 12.07
CA GLY A 245 19.85 22.11 12.67
C GLY A 245 20.44 23.07 11.63
N GLY A 246 20.94 24.21 12.09
CA GLY A 246 21.50 25.23 11.21
C GLY A 246 20.51 25.87 10.23
N VAL A 247 19.18 25.81 10.44
CA VAL A 247 18.18 26.47 9.55
C VAL A 247 17.56 27.69 10.24
N SER A 248 18.40 28.45 10.95
CA SER A 248 17.97 29.54 11.82
C SER A 248 18.14 30.90 11.14
N VAL A 249 18.09 31.98 11.92
CA VAL A 249 18.51 33.30 11.48
C VAL A 249 19.58 33.78 12.45
N GLY A 250 20.79 33.28 12.28
CA GLY A 250 21.98 33.65 13.05
C GLY A 250 23.20 33.76 12.14
N GLU A 251 24.25 34.42 12.63
CA GLU A 251 25.51 34.63 11.89
C GLU A 251 26.31 33.33 11.67
N GLU A 252 26.06 32.31 12.50
CA GLU A 252 26.67 30.97 12.45
C GLU A 252 25.87 29.97 11.57
N ASP A 253 24.94 30.45 10.72
CA ASP A 253 24.12 29.56 9.87
C ASP A 253 24.84 29.26 8.54
N HIS A 254 25.42 28.07 8.44
CA HIS A 254 26.11 27.60 7.24
C HIS A 254 25.18 26.96 6.19
N ILE A 255 23.93 26.63 6.54
CA ILE A 255 23.00 25.96 5.62
C ILE A 255 22.60 26.91 4.48
N LYS A 256 22.24 28.16 4.80
CA LYS A 256 21.83 29.11 3.76
C LYS A 256 22.95 29.39 2.73
N PRO A 257 24.18 29.78 3.15
CA PRO A 257 25.27 29.99 2.20
C PRO A 257 25.63 28.73 1.39
N ALA A 258 25.56 27.54 2.00
CA ALA A 258 25.82 26.29 1.28
C ALA A 258 24.78 26.00 0.18
N ILE A 259 23.49 26.25 0.44
CA ILE A 259 22.44 26.10 -0.57
C ILE A 259 22.64 27.12 -1.69
N GLU A 260 22.88 28.39 -1.36
CA GLU A 260 23.12 29.45 -2.35
C GLU A 260 24.37 29.19 -3.20
N HIS A 261 25.37 28.47 -2.65
CA HIS A 261 26.55 28.02 -3.40
C HIS A 261 26.24 26.85 -4.35
N LEU A 262 25.37 25.91 -3.97
CA LEU A 262 25.12 24.67 -4.70
C LEU A 262 23.87 24.68 -5.58
N GLY A 263 22.98 25.65 -5.41
CA GLY A 263 21.71 25.72 -6.12
C GLY A 263 20.91 26.98 -5.75
N SER A 264 19.66 26.83 -5.34
CA SER A 264 18.80 27.96 -4.99
C SER A 264 17.98 27.69 -3.74
N LEU A 265 17.68 28.77 -3.02
CA LEU A 265 16.81 28.77 -1.86
C LEU A 265 15.55 29.57 -2.17
N ASP A 266 14.40 28.91 -2.13
CA ASP A 266 13.12 29.48 -2.58
C ASP A 266 12.21 29.89 -1.42
N LEU A 267 12.35 29.21 -0.27
CA LEU A 267 11.56 29.45 0.94
C LEU A 267 12.44 29.27 2.17
N TRP A 268 12.29 30.16 3.16
CA TRP A 268 13.08 30.13 4.41
C TRP A 268 12.23 30.17 5.69
N LYS A 269 10.98 30.67 5.59
CA LYS A 269 10.09 30.88 6.75
C LYS A 269 8.63 30.70 6.36
N VAL A 270 7.86 30.11 7.28
CA VAL A 270 6.41 29.92 7.19
C VAL A 270 5.73 30.52 8.41
N LYS A 271 4.52 31.07 8.22
CA LYS A 271 3.67 31.53 9.32
C LYS A 271 3.04 30.33 10.05
N MET A 272 3.82 29.67 10.90
CA MET A 272 3.36 28.56 11.75
C MET A 272 4.05 28.56 13.12
N LYS A 273 3.43 27.89 14.09
CA LYS A 273 4.01 27.60 15.41
C LYS A 273 3.53 26.22 15.87
N PRO A 274 4.43 25.30 16.30
CA PRO A 274 5.90 25.36 16.18
C PRO A 274 6.36 25.29 14.71
N GLY A 275 7.67 25.45 14.44
CA GLY A 275 8.25 25.24 13.09
C GLY A 275 8.27 26.44 12.13
N LYS A 276 8.41 27.66 12.64
CA LYS A 276 8.54 28.87 11.79
C LYS A 276 9.65 28.78 10.72
N PRO A 277 10.87 28.29 11.01
CA PRO A 277 11.88 28.06 9.99
C PRO A 277 11.55 26.82 9.16
N LEU A 278 11.58 26.96 7.85
CA LEU A 278 11.51 25.86 6.90
C LEU A 278 12.29 26.32 5.69
N ALA A 279 13.41 25.67 5.41
CA ALA A 279 14.14 25.91 4.17
C ALA A 279 13.61 24.97 3.09
N PHE A 280 13.35 25.51 1.90
CA PHE A 280 13.08 24.71 0.72
C PHE A 280 13.75 25.34 -0.48
N GLY A 281 14.32 24.50 -1.33
CA GLY A 281 15.05 24.89 -2.52
C GLY A 281 15.60 23.66 -3.24
N ASN A 282 16.71 23.83 -3.95
CA ASN A 282 17.41 22.71 -4.56
C ASN A 282 18.93 22.87 -4.43
N ILE A 283 19.62 21.74 -4.42
CA ILE A 283 21.07 21.65 -4.50
C ILE A 283 21.42 20.74 -5.68
N LYS A 284 22.13 21.27 -6.67
CA LYS A 284 22.44 20.54 -7.92
C LYS A 284 21.21 19.91 -8.60
N GLY A 285 20.06 20.57 -8.53
CA GLY A 285 18.79 20.08 -9.09
C GLY A 285 18.06 19.04 -8.23
N VAL A 286 18.60 18.64 -7.08
CA VAL A 286 17.93 17.77 -6.11
C VAL A 286 17.16 18.62 -5.09
N PRO A 287 15.87 18.35 -4.84
CA PRO A 287 15.10 19.04 -3.81
C PRO A 287 15.78 18.98 -2.43
N PHE A 288 15.80 20.12 -1.77
CA PHE A 288 16.36 20.28 -0.44
C PHE A 288 15.30 20.77 0.54
N ILE A 289 15.22 20.17 1.73
CA ILE A 289 14.35 20.59 2.82
C ILE A 289 15.17 20.76 4.10
N GLY A 290 15.23 21.98 4.64
CA GLY A 290 15.83 22.25 5.94
C GLY A 290 14.78 22.38 7.02
N LEU A 291 14.87 21.52 8.03
CA LEU A 291 13.98 21.47 9.18
C LEU A 291 14.57 22.24 10.38
N PRO A 292 13.72 22.78 11.28
CA PRO A 292 14.18 23.40 12.52
C PRO A 292 15.04 22.46 13.38
N GLY A 293 15.96 23.01 14.17
CA GLY A 293 16.75 22.24 15.13
C GLY A 293 15.94 21.74 16.35
N ASN A 294 14.88 22.44 16.75
CA ASN A 294 14.04 22.02 17.87
C ASN A 294 13.26 20.72 17.53
N PRO A 295 13.32 19.65 18.35
CA PRO A 295 12.76 18.35 17.98
C PRO A 295 11.26 18.31 17.67
N VAL A 296 10.44 18.99 18.47
CA VAL A 296 9.00 19.08 18.21
C VAL A 296 8.73 19.81 16.90
N SER A 297 9.50 20.88 16.64
CA SER A 297 9.40 21.66 15.41
C SER A 297 9.87 20.87 14.18
N ALA A 298 10.97 20.14 14.27
CA ALA A 298 11.49 19.26 13.23
C ALA A 298 10.45 18.22 12.81
N PHE A 299 9.93 17.48 13.81
CA PHE A 299 8.92 16.44 13.59
C PHE A 299 7.64 17.01 12.97
N ALA A 300 7.10 18.09 13.53
CA ALA A 300 5.89 18.73 12.99
C ALA A 300 6.10 19.21 11.56
N THR A 301 7.23 19.85 11.28
CA THR A 301 7.54 20.41 9.95
C THR A 301 7.73 19.29 8.92
N PHE A 302 8.42 18.21 9.28
CA PHE A 302 8.54 17.02 8.43
C PHE A 302 7.15 16.45 8.09
N MET A 303 6.31 16.24 9.10
CA MET A 303 5.00 15.62 8.92
C MET A 303 4.01 16.45 8.11
N LEU A 304 4.13 17.78 8.20
CA LEU A 304 3.22 18.73 7.56
C LEU A 304 3.68 19.14 6.15
N PHE A 305 4.98 19.18 5.88
CA PHE A 305 5.52 19.71 4.62
C PHE A 305 6.35 18.71 3.81
N ALA A 306 7.08 17.80 4.44
CA ALA A 306 8.04 16.93 3.74
C ALA A 306 7.47 15.53 3.40
N ARG A 307 6.50 15.03 4.18
CA ARG A 307 5.88 13.71 4.02
C ARG A 307 4.97 13.60 2.80
#